data_AF-A0A3D1J7F4-F1
#
_entry.id   AF-A0A3D1J7F4-F1
#
_cell.length_a   1.000
_cell.length_b   1.000
_cell.length_c   1.000
_cell.angle_alpha   90.00
_cell.angle_beta   90.00
_cell.angle_gamma   90.00
#
_symmetry.space_group_name_H-M   'P 1'
#
loop_
_entity.id
_entity.type
_entity.pdbx_description
1 polymer ?
#
loop_
_entity_poly.entity_id
_entity_poly.type
_entity_poly.pdbx_seq_one_letter_code
_entity_poly.pdbx_strand_id
1 'polypeptide(L)' 'MIGSFYIRWRKKIFLTFFSAVPMAYFMFKIFTYRHYEPFPVLVYYLIGLFLSAILLIVAIRFLSKKR' A
#
# COMPACT_ATOMS: atom_id res chain seq x y z
N MET A 1 -17.80 -20.57 17.74
CA MET A 1 -17.06 -19.29 17.86
C MET A 1 -15.75 -19.21 17.03
N ILE A 2 -15.19 -20.32 16.53
CA ILE A 2 -13.91 -20.34 15.76
C ILE A 2 -14.01 -19.61 14.40
N GLY A 3 -15.14 -19.69 13.69
CA GLY A 3 -15.29 -19.11 12.33
C GLY A 3 -15.15 -17.58 12.26
N SER A 4 -15.51 -16.85 13.33
CA SER A 4 -15.43 -15.38 13.36
C SER A 4 -13.98 -14.87 13.45
N PHE A 5 -13.11 -15.59 14.16
CA PHE A 5 -11.69 -15.25 14.26
C PHE A 5 -10.98 -15.40 12.90
N TYR A 6 -11.27 -16.47 12.15
CA TYR A 6 -10.70 -16.70 10.81
C TYR A 6 -11.12 -15.65 9.79
N ILE A 7 -12.40 -15.24 9.81
CA ILE A 7 -12.91 -14.17 8.93
C ILE A 7 -12.24 -12.82 9.25
N ARG A 8 -12.02 -12.53 10.54
CA ARG A 8 -11.31 -11.30 10.95
C ARG A 8 -9.85 -11.31 10.50
N TRP A 9 -9.17 -12.45 10.62
CA TRP A 9 -7.79 -12.61 10.15
C TRP A 9 -7.65 -12.48 8.62
N ARG A 10 -8.57 -13.07 7.84
CA ARG A 10 -8.56 -12.88 6.37
C ARG A 10 -8.83 -11.43 5.98
N LYS A 11 -9.80 -10.75 6.59
CA LYS A 11 -10.05 -9.32 6.33
C LYS A 11 -8.84 -8.45 6.64
N LYS A 12 -8.13 -8.78 7.72
CA LYS A 12 -6.90 -8.11 8.17
C LYS A 12 -5.75 -8.27 7.16
N ILE A 13 -5.51 -9.49 6.68
CA ILE A 13 -4.51 -9.78 5.65
C ILE A 13 -4.89 -9.09 4.33
N PHE A 14 -6.14 -9.21 3.89
CA PHE A 14 -6.61 -8.57 2.66
C PHE A 14 -6.40 -7.05 2.68
N LEU A 15 -6.69 -6.37 3.79
CA LEU A 15 -6.47 -4.93 3.93
C LEU A 15 -5.00 -4.52 3.78
N THR A 16 -4.09 -5.28 4.40
CA THR A 16 -2.65 -5.02 4.29
C THR A 16 -2.12 -5.35 2.89
N PHE A 17 -2.61 -6.41 2.25
CA PHE A 17 -2.27 -6.71 0.85
C PHE A 17 -2.81 -5.63 -0.09
N PHE A 18 -4.04 -5.16 0.13
CA PHE A 18 -4.63 -4.10 -0.69
C PHE A 18 -3.87 -2.77 -0.58
N SER A 19 -3.24 -2.47 0.56
CA SER A 19 -2.38 -1.28 0.70
C SER A 19 -0.97 -1.50 0.18
N ALA A 20 -0.47 -2.74 0.17
CA ALA A 20 0.85 -3.07 -0.39
C ALA A 20 0.85 -3.05 -1.94
N VAL A 21 -0.27 -3.40 -2.58
CA VAL A 21 -0.42 -3.37 -4.06
C VAL A 21 -0.11 -2.01 -4.68
N PRO A 22 -0.71 -0.89 -4.25
CA PRO A 22 -0.40 0.42 -4.83
C PRO A 22 1.04 0.85 -4.54
N MET A 23 1.60 0.49 -3.38
CA MET A 23 3.01 0.76 -3.07
C MET A 23 3.95 0.03 -4.04
N ALA A 24 3.69 -1.25 -4.33
CA ALA A 24 4.44 -2.02 -5.32
C ALA A 24 4.29 -1.46 -6.75
N TYR A 25 3.09 -1.00 -7.13
CA TYR A 25 2.84 -0.36 -8.42
C TYR A 25 3.68 0.91 -8.61
N PHE A 26 3.68 1.81 -7.61
CA PHE A 26 4.48 3.05 -7.68
C PHE A 26 5.98 2.77 -7.67
N MET A 27 6.45 1.80 -6.88
CA MET A 27 7.85 1.36 -6.94
C MET A 27 8.21 0.87 -8.34
N PHE A 28 7.42 -0.01 -8.93
CA PHE A 28 7.67 -0.53 -10.29
C PHE A 28 7.73 0.59 -11.33
N LYS A 29 6.83 1.57 -11.23
CA LYS A 29 6.81 2.75 -12.10
C LYS A 29 8.06 3.63 -11.94
N ILE A 30 8.57 3.81 -10.72
CA ILE A 30 9.80 4.56 -10.46
C ILE A 30 11.03 3.81 -10.99
N PHE A 31 11.11 2.49 -10.79
CA PHE A 31 12.24 1.68 -11.29
C PHE A 31 12.25 1.54 -12.82
N THR A 32 11.06 1.53 -13.44
CA THR A 32 10.90 1.53 -14.92
C THR A 32 10.99 2.94 -15.51
N TYR A 33 11.09 3.99 -14.69
CA TYR A 33 11.15 5.36 -15.15
C TYR A 33 12.36 5.54 -16.07
N ARG A 34 12.07 5.80 -17.35
CA ARG A 34 13.11 6.05 -18.35
C ARG A 34 13.45 7.53 -18.35
N HIS A 35 14.71 7.85 -18.64
CA HIS A 35 15.22 9.22 -18.67
C HIS A 35 14.54 10.13 -19.72
N TYR A 36 13.77 9.54 -20.65
CA TYR A 36 12.94 10.24 -21.62
C TYR A 36 11.56 10.69 -21.10
N GLU A 37 11.14 10.22 -19.92
CA GLU A 37 9.88 10.64 -19.33
C GLU A 37 10.02 12.05 -18.72
N PRO A 38 8.98 12.90 -18.78
CA PRO A 38 9.07 14.26 -18.28
C PRO A 38 9.11 14.26 -16.74
N PHE A 39 9.91 15.16 -16.16
CA PHE A 39 10.11 15.28 -14.71
C PHE A 39 8.82 15.30 -13.85
N PRO A 40 7.70 15.93 -14.28
CA PRO A 40 6.45 15.91 -13.52
C PRO A 40 5.89 14.51 -13.28
N VAL A 41 6.18 13.55 -14.17
CA VAL A 41 5.71 12.17 -14.04
C VAL A 41 6.43 11.44 -12.91
N LEU A 42 7.72 11.71 -12.72
CA LEU A 42 8.48 11.20 -11.58
C LEU A 42 7.91 11.74 -10.26
N VAL A 43 7.64 13.06 -10.21
CA VAL A 43 7.06 13.72 -9.04
C VAL A 43 5.69 13.11 -8.71
N TYR A 44 4.86 12.84 -9.72
CA TYR A 44 3.57 12.17 -9.54
C TYR A 44 3.73 10.77 -8.93
N TYR A 45 4.67 9.95 -9.43
CA TYR A 45 4.90 8.62 -8.87
C TYR A 45 5.46 8.68 -7.44
N LEU A 46 6.32 9.65 -7.13
CA LEU A 46 6.85 9.86 -5.77
C LEU A 46 5.74 10.27 -4.79
N ILE A 47 4.85 11.19 -5.18
CA ILE A 47 3.70 11.57 -4.38
C ILE A 47 2.77 10.36 -4.17
N GLY A 48 2.48 9.60 -5.23
CA GLY A 48 1.67 8.39 -5.14
C GLY A 48 2.26 7.31 -4.22
N LEU A 49 3.59 7.14 -4.25
CA LEU A 49 4.31 6.27 -3.34
C LEU A 49 4.17 6.74 -1.89
N PHE A 50 4.30 8.05 -1.66
CA PHE A 50 4.17 8.65 -0.32
C PHE A 50 2.77 8.46 0.26
N LEU A 51 1.71 8.71 -0.54
CA LEU A 51 0.34 8.44 -0.13
C LEU A 51 0.09 6.95 0.16
N SER A 52 0.64 6.06 -0.67
CA SER A 52 0.51 4.61 -0.46
C SER A 52 1.19 4.16 0.84
N ALA A 53 2.35 4.73 1.17
CA ALA A 53 3.04 4.46 2.43
C ALA A 53 2.22 4.94 3.64
N ILE A 54 1.60 6.13 3.58
CA ILE A 54 0.72 6.63 4.63
C ILE A 54 -0.47 5.69 4.82
N LEU A 55 -1.12 5.26 3.73
CA LEU A 55 -2.22 4.29 3.79
C LEU A 55 -1.79 2.97 4.43
N LEU A 56 -0.58 2.48 4.12
CA LEU A 56 -0.03 1.27 4.71
C LEU A 56 0.22 1.43 6.22
N ILE A 57 0.78 2.57 6.65
CA ILE A 57 0.98 2.90 8.08
C ILE A 57 -0.37 2.98 8.81
N VAL A 58 -1.37 3.63 8.22
CA VAL A 58 -2.73 3.72 8.80
C VAL A 58 -3.37 2.35 8.88
N ALA A 59 -3.25 1.52 7.84
CA ALA A 59 -3.74 0.15 7.83
C ALA A 59 -3.09 -0.69 8.95
N ILE A 60 -1.78 -0.59 9.13
CA ILE A 60 -1.04 -1.25 10.22
C ILE A 60 -1.49 -0.73 11.60
N ARG A 61 -1.68 0.58 11.77
CA ARG A 61 -2.18 1.14 13.04
C ARG A 61 -3.58 0.64 13.37
N PHE A 62 -4.49 0.63 12.40
CA PHE A 62 -5.82 0.05 12.57
C PHE A 62 -5.76 -1.44 12.92
N LEU A 63 -4.79 -2.17 12.36
CA LEU A 63 -4.55 -3.57 12.64
C LEU A 63 -4.13 -3.80 14.10
N SER A 64 -3.22 -2.95 14.58
CA SER A 64 -2.54 -3.05 15.87
C SER A 64 -3.44 -2.57 17.03
N LYS A 65 -4.21 -1.49 16.85
CA LYS A 65 -5.14 -0.96 17.87
C LYS A 65 -6.31 -1.89 18.20
N LYS A 66 -6.54 -2.93 17.38
CA LYS A 66 -7.62 -3.92 17.56
C LYS A 66 -7.10 -5.25 18.09
N ARG A 67 -5.86 -5.29 18.60
CA ARG A 67 -5.26 -6.41 19.31
C ARG A 67 -5.46 -6.21 20.81
#